data_AF-A0A4R5DIM7-F1
#
_entry.id   AF-A0A4R5DIM7-F1
#
_cell.length_a   1.000
_cell.length_b   1.000
_cell.length_c   1.000
_cell.angle_alpha   90.00
_cell.angle_beta   90.00
_cell.angle_gamma   90.00
#
_symmetry.space_group_name_H-M   'P 1'
#
loop_
_entity.id
_entity.type
_entity.pdbx_description
1 polymer ?
#
loop_
_entity_poly.entity_id
_entity_poly.type
_entity_poly.pdbx_seq_one_letter_code
_entity_poly.pdbx_strand_id
1 'polypeptide(L)'
;MISAGWVSPGVSAVLVTAVLVTAMRVPSAEWVVRFTGPAFAVSTARPMGGRGDRSDLILNCSVLSLVYCTVQFMTRARGRGAPKEPLILDAAREVFLRRGFGSAGVDEMAAVAGISKVTLYKYFSSKEQLFLAVILRDIEAAERMSDDHLDALATTTDLDADLRGLAREFVTTVTEPELLRMRRIVAAEAERFPELARAWDERARVRGQQTLTRLFEALAQRGWLAGDMRVAAEQFLWLLLGAPFNVALFDPARGRFDDDELYAHADAAVRTILAAYGRHGPRQKPSRG
;
A
#
# COMPACT_ATOMS: atom_id res chain seq x y z
N MET A 1 10.59 -23.75 55.01
CA MET A 1 11.61 -22.78 54.56
C MET A 1 11.47 -22.68 53.05
N ILE A 2 11.05 -21.60 52.38
CA ILE A 2 10.97 -20.16 52.70
C ILE A 2 9.76 -19.58 51.94
N SER A 3 9.34 -18.41 52.41
CA SER A 3 8.11 -17.63 52.24
C SER A 3 7.55 -17.39 50.84
N ALA A 4 6.21 -17.41 50.80
CA ALA A 4 5.39 -16.64 49.86
C ALA A 4 5.51 -15.13 50.15
N GLY A 5 5.75 -14.34 49.10
CA GLY A 5 5.71 -12.88 49.12
C GLY A 5 4.65 -12.37 48.14
N TRP A 6 3.72 -11.59 48.66
CA TRP A 6 2.65 -10.88 47.96
C TRP A 6 3.17 -9.75 47.07
N VAL A 7 2.64 -9.60 45.84
CA VAL A 7 2.25 -8.32 45.20
C VAL A 7 1.17 -8.60 44.13
N SER A 8 0.06 -7.85 44.17
CA SER A 8 -0.95 -7.70 43.10
C SER A 8 -0.96 -6.22 42.67
N PRO A 9 -1.76 -5.77 41.68
CA PRO A 9 -1.82 -6.12 40.25
C PRO A 9 -1.65 -4.85 39.36
N GLY A 10 -1.26 -4.99 38.08
CA GLY A 10 -1.21 -3.81 37.20
C GLY A 10 -0.81 -4.07 35.76
N VAL A 11 -1.81 -4.19 34.89
CA VAL A 11 -1.86 -3.71 33.50
C VAL A 11 -0.85 -4.30 32.48
N SER A 12 -1.42 -5.13 31.60
CA SER A 12 -1.13 -5.28 30.16
C SER A 12 0.20 -5.88 29.71
N ALA A 13 0.24 -7.22 29.66
CA ALA A 13 1.01 -7.94 28.65
C ALA A 13 0.01 -8.58 27.65
N VAL A 14 -0.17 -7.95 26.50
CA VAL A 14 -0.90 -8.54 25.35
C VAL A 14 -0.01 -9.64 24.76
N LEU A 15 -0.19 -10.87 25.25
CA LEU A 15 0.36 -12.07 24.62
C LEU A 15 -0.57 -12.49 23.48
N VAL A 16 -0.26 -12.04 22.26
CA VAL A 16 -0.85 -12.58 21.03
C VAL A 16 -0.42 -14.04 20.91
N THR A 17 -1.29 -14.97 21.31
CA THR A 17 -1.06 -16.40 21.12
C THR A 17 -1.57 -16.78 19.73
N ALA A 18 -0.65 -17.11 18.82
CA ALA A 18 -0.94 -17.51 17.45
C ALA A 18 -1.77 -18.81 17.42
N VAL A 19 -2.94 -18.78 16.79
CA VAL A 19 -3.70 -19.99 16.44
C VAL A 19 -3.11 -20.53 15.14
N LEU A 20 -2.37 -21.63 15.23
CA LEU A 20 -1.94 -22.40 14.05
C LEU A 20 -3.13 -23.19 13.50
N VAL A 21 -3.56 -22.85 12.29
CA VAL A 21 -4.57 -23.61 11.54
C VAL A 21 -3.84 -24.53 10.57
N THR A 22 -3.83 -25.84 10.86
CA THR A 22 -3.29 -26.84 9.92
C THR A 22 -4.44 -27.44 9.12
N ALA A 23 -4.53 -27.08 7.84
CA ALA A 23 -5.48 -27.68 6.91
C ALA A 23 -4.88 -28.98 6.32
N MET A 24 -5.45 -30.13 6.66
CA MET A 24 -5.09 -31.42 6.04
C MET A 24 -6.16 -31.87 5.06
N ARG A 25 -5.73 -32.37 3.89
CA ARG A 25 -6.58 -32.82 2.79
C ARG A 25 -7.10 -34.23 3.07
N VAL A 26 -8.40 -34.40 3.28
CA VAL A 26 -9.05 -35.73 3.37
C VAL A 26 -9.72 -36.05 2.01
N PRO A 27 -9.65 -37.27 1.48
CA PRO A 27 -10.05 -37.57 0.09
C PRO A 27 -11.56 -37.65 -0.21
N SER A 28 -12.44 -37.18 0.69
CA SER A 28 -13.90 -37.20 0.49
C SER A 28 -14.51 -35.86 0.91
N ALA A 29 -14.59 -34.93 -0.04
CA ALA A 29 -15.44 -33.73 -0.17
C ALA A 29 -15.87 -32.87 1.04
N GLU A 30 -15.32 -33.01 2.24
CA GLU A 30 -15.59 -32.12 3.39
C GLU A 30 -14.28 -31.67 4.04
N TRP A 31 -14.07 -30.35 4.12
CA TRP A 31 -12.96 -29.77 4.88
C TRP A 31 -13.28 -29.83 6.37
N VAL A 32 -12.58 -30.67 7.13
CA VAL A 32 -12.65 -30.68 8.60
C VAL A 32 -11.58 -29.73 9.14
N VAL A 33 -11.98 -28.57 9.65
CA VAL A 33 -11.08 -27.67 10.38
C VAL A 33 -11.01 -28.12 11.83
N ARG A 34 -9.86 -28.64 12.27
CA ARG A 34 -9.59 -28.91 13.69
C ARG A 34 -8.85 -27.73 14.30
N PHE A 35 -9.40 -27.18 15.38
CA PHE A 35 -8.71 -26.22 16.23
C PHE A 35 -8.01 -27.00 17.36
N THR A 36 -6.69 -26.91 17.46
CA THR A 36 -5.94 -27.42 18.61
C THR A 36 -5.34 -26.25 19.38
N GLY A 37 -5.97 -25.92 20.52
CA GLY A 37 -5.56 -24.93 21.51
C GLY A 37 -6.26 -25.24 22.83
N PRO A 38 -5.80 -24.72 23.99
CA PRO A 38 -6.33 -25.09 25.29
C PRO A 38 -7.82 -24.80 25.36
N ALA A 39 -8.60 -25.83 25.67
CA ALA A 39 -10.05 -25.82 25.67
C ALA A 39 -10.60 -24.83 26.71
N PHE A 40 -11.19 -23.72 26.25
CA PHE A 40 -12.20 -23.03 27.03
C PHE A 40 -13.57 -23.61 26.65
N ALA A 41 -14.19 -24.28 27.62
CA ALA A 41 -15.55 -24.75 27.53
C ALA A 41 -16.50 -23.55 27.41
N VAL A 42 -17.10 -23.35 26.24
CA VAL A 42 -18.23 -22.42 26.07
C VAL A 42 -19.46 -23.09 26.67
N SER A 43 -19.76 -22.74 27.93
CA SER A 43 -21.04 -23.05 28.56
C SER A 43 -22.13 -22.22 27.86
N THR A 44 -23.08 -22.89 27.22
CA THR A 44 -24.28 -22.26 26.67
C THR A 44 -25.19 -21.81 27.81
N ALA A 45 -25.04 -20.57 28.26
CA ALA A 45 -25.97 -19.96 29.20
C ALA A 45 -27.25 -19.50 28.46
N ARG A 46 -28.40 -20.07 28.85
CA ARG A 46 -29.74 -19.59 28.48
C ARG A 46 -29.95 -18.16 28.97
N PRO A 47 -30.69 -17.30 28.25
CA PRO A 47 -31.02 -15.98 28.74
C PRO A 47 -32.15 -16.08 29.76
N MET A 48 -31.88 -15.69 31.01
CA MET A 48 -32.91 -15.25 31.94
C MET A 48 -32.56 -13.85 32.44
N GLY A 49 -33.60 -13.00 32.48
CA GLY A 49 -33.48 -11.55 32.52
C GLY A 49 -32.74 -10.99 33.74
N GLY A 50 -31.99 -9.93 33.48
CA GLY A 50 -31.37 -9.09 34.49
C GLY A 50 -30.51 -8.03 33.83
N ARG A 51 -30.68 -6.76 34.21
CA ARG A 51 -29.83 -5.65 33.79
C ARG A 51 -28.38 -5.95 34.19
N GLY A 52 -27.53 -6.18 33.20
CA GLY A 52 -26.10 -6.46 33.35
C GLY A 52 -25.33 -5.88 32.17
N ASP A 53 -24.12 -5.45 32.45
CA ASP A 53 -23.29 -4.47 31.76
C ASP A 53 -23.00 -4.75 30.26
N ARG A 54 -22.86 -3.67 29.47
CA ARG A 54 -22.79 -3.69 27.98
C ARG A 54 -21.40 -3.99 27.41
N SER A 55 -20.39 -4.25 28.24
CA SER A 55 -18.99 -4.42 27.80
C SER A 55 -18.61 -5.84 27.34
N ASP A 56 -19.32 -6.89 27.79
CA ASP A 56 -18.94 -8.28 27.48
C ASP A 56 -19.55 -8.82 26.18
N LEU A 57 -20.56 -8.13 25.60
CA LEU A 57 -21.11 -8.48 24.28
C LEU A 57 -20.28 -7.95 23.11
N ILE A 58 -19.39 -6.97 23.33
CA ILE A 58 -18.64 -6.30 22.26
C ILE A 58 -17.37 -7.08 21.90
N LEU A 59 -16.72 -7.76 22.85
CA LEU A 59 -15.49 -8.53 22.58
C LEU A 59 -15.73 -9.87 21.89
N ASN A 60 -16.90 -10.49 22.03
CA ASN A 60 -17.18 -11.78 21.41
C ASN A 60 -17.76 -11.65 19.98
N CYS A 61 -17.98 -10.41 19.52
CA CYS A 61 -18.56 -10.13 18.20
C CYS A 61 -17.50 -9.89 17.11
N SER A 62 -16.24 -9.59 17.45
CA SER A 62 -15.20 -9.26 16.47
C SER A 62 -14.54 -10.50 15.86
N VAL A 63 -14.24 -11.54 16.64
CA VAL A 63 -13.50 -12.72 16.14
C VAL A 63 -14.42 -13.70 15.40
N LEU A 64 -15.64 -13.93 15.92
CA LEU A 64 -16.64 -14.74 15.24
C LEU A 64 -17.13 -14.04 13.96
N SER A 65 -17.28 -12.71 13.94
CA SER A 65 -17.63 -11.98 12.71
C SER A 65 -16.50 -12.00 11.67
N LEU A 66 -15.23 -11.91 12.07
CA LEU A 66 -14.09 -12.08 11.15
C LEU A 66 -14.01 -13.50 10.57
N VAL A 67 -14.19 -14.54 11.38
CA VAL A 67 -14.14 -15.93 10.90
C VAL A 67 -15.37 -16.26 10.05
N TYR A 68 -16.57 -15.83 10.45
CA TYR A 68 -17.79 -16.01 9.64
C TYR A 68 -17.72 -15.20 8.35
N CYS A 69 -17.23 -13.95 8.39
CA CYS A 69 -17.02 -13.14 7.19
C CYS A 69 -16.00 -13.79 6.26
N THR A 70 -14.88 -14.31 6.77
CA THR A 70 -13.85 -14.98 5.94
C THR A 70 -14.39 -16.28 5.32
N VAL A 71 -15.11 -17.10 6.09
CA VAL A 71 -15.72 -18.35 5.59
C VAL A 71 -16.88 -18.07 4.64
N GLN A 72 -17.67 -17.00 4.87
CA GLN A 72 -18.79 -16.59 4.02
C GLN A 72 -18.32 -15.87 2.74
N PHE A 73 -17.18 -15.17 2.77
CA PHE A 73 -16.49 -14.62 1.60
C PHE A 73 -15.90 -15.76 0.75
N MET A 74 -15.28 -16.76 1.38
CA MET A 74 -14.77 -17.97 0.71
C MET A 74 -15.88 -18.86 0.11
N THR A 75 -17.07 -18.89 0.71
CA THR A 75 -18.21 -19.70 0.20
C THR A 75 -19.08 -18.96 -0.82
N ARG A 76 -19.22 -17.62 -0.75
CA ARG A 76 -19.91 -16.82 -1.79
C ARG A 76 -19.15 -16.73 -3.11
N ALA A 77 -17.82 -16.89 -3.11
CA ALA A 77 -17.00 -16.89 -4.33
C ALA A 77 -17.23 -18.08 -5.29
N ARG A 78 -18.05 -19.08 -4.91
CA ARG A 78 -18.37 -20.25 -5.74
C ARG A 78 -19.69 -20.13 -6.54
N GLY A 79 -20.41 -19.01 -6.47
CA GLY A 79 -21.55 -18.71 -7.34
C GLY A 79 -21.15 -17.80 -8.50
N ARG A 80 -21.67 -18.04 -9.70
CA ARG A 80 -21.41 -17.29 -10.95
C ARG A 80 -21.31 -15.76 -10.71
N GLY A 81 -20.17 -15.15 -11.07
CA GLY A 81 -20.12 -13.71 -11.37
C GLY A 81 -19.05 -12.84 -10.67
N ALA A 82 -18.10 -13.37 -9.91
CA ALA A 82 -16.97 -12.54 -9.46
C ALA A 82 -16.03 -12.22 -10.65
N PRO A 83 -15.59 -10.95 -10.83
CA PRO A 83 -14.63 -10.60 -11.88
C PRO A 83 -13.37 -11.45 -11.71
N LYS A 84 -12.94 -12.17 -12.75
CA LYS A 84 -11.71 -12.99 -12.70
C LYS A 84 -10.46 -12.15 -12.93
N GLU A 85 -10.62 -10.97 -13.50
CA GLU A 85 -9.53 -10.07 -13.85
C GLU A 85 -8.64 -9.69 -12.64
N PRO A 86 -9.16 -9.26 -11.47
CA PRO A 86 -8.31 -8.97 -10.30
C PRO A 86 -7.47 -10.17 -9.86
N LEU A 87 -8.05 -11.37 -9.85
CA LEU A 87 -7.35 -12.62 -9.48
C LEU A 87 -6.21 -12.93 -10.46
N ILE A 88 -6.44 -12.69 -11.75
CA ILE A 88 -5.42 -12.88 -12.79
C ILE A 88 -4.28 -11.88 -12.60
N LEU A 89 -4.61 -10.61 -12.36
CA LEU A 89 -3.62 -9.56 -12.15
C LEU A 89 -2.79 -9.80 -10.88
N ASP A 90 -3.41 -10.26 -9.78
CA ASP A 90 -2.69 -10.62 -8.55
C ASP A 90 -1.71 -11.78 -8.76
N ALA A 91 -2.19 -12.86 -9.38
CA ALA A 91 -1.35 -14.02 -9.70
C ALA A 91 -0.20 -13.66 -10.65
N ALA A 92 -0.50 -12.87 -11.68
CA ALA A 92 0.51 -12.41 -12.63
C ALA A 92 1.56 -11.55 -11.95
N ARG A 93 1.14 -10.59 -11.12
CA ARG A 93 2.04 -9.73 -10.34
C ARG A 93 2.98 -10.55 -9.47
N GLU A 94 2.45 -11.52 -8.72
CA GLU A 94 3.26 -12.42 -7.89
C GLU A 94 4.32 -13.17 -8.70
N VAL A 95 3.92 -13.78 -9.82
CA VAL A 95 4.82 -14.56 -10.66
C VAL A 95 5.87 -13.66 -11.33
N PHE A 96 5.50 -12.49 -11.83
CA PHE A 96 6.43 -11.53 -12.42
C PHE A 96 7.44 -11.02 -11.40
N LEU A 97 7.01 -10.68 -10.18
CA LEU A 97 7.93 -10.27 -9.12
C LEU A 97 8.88 -11.40 -8.75
N ARG A 98 8.42 -12.66 -8.73
CA ARG A 98 9.27 -13.81 -8.37
C ARG A 98 10.26 -14.20 -9.47
N ARG A 99 9.84 -14.21 -10.74
CA ARG A 99 10.58 -14.81 -11.86
C ARG A 99 11.17 -13.78 -12.84
N GLY A 100 10.77 -12.52 -12.76
CA GLY A 100 10.97 -11.53 -13.83
C GLY A 100 10.03 -11.79 -15.02
N PHE A 101 10.08 -10.93 -16.05
CA PHE A 101 9.19 -11.06 -17.21
C PHE A 101 9.54 -12.28 -18.08
N GLY A 102 10.81 -12.45 -18.45
CA GLY A 102 11.27 -13.53 -19.33
C GLY A 102 10.90 -14.94 -18.85
N SER A 103 11.25 -15.27 -17.60
CA SER A 103 11.07 -16.61 -17.01
C SER A 103 9.66 -16.86 -16.45
N ALA A 104 8.80 -15.85 -16.39
CA ALA A 104 7.43 -16.01 -15.91
C ALA A 104 6.56 -16.77 -16.94
N GLY A 105 5.97 -17.88 -16.47
CA GLY A 105 5.12 -18.76 -17.28
C GLY A 105 3.63 -18.47 -17.09
N VAL A 106 2.90 -18.35 -18.20
CA VAL A 106 1.43 -18.14 -18.17
C VAL A 106 0.69 -19.32 -17.53
N ASP A 107 1.24 -20.53 -17.63
CA ASP A 107 0.68 -21.72 -16.98
C ASP A 107 0.78 -21.66 -15.45
N GLU A 108 1.90 -21.14 -14.94
CA GLU A 108 2.08 -20.88 -13.51
C GLU A 108 1.10 -19.80 -13.03
N MET A 109 0.93 -18.70 -13.78
CA MET A 109 -0.02 -17.64 -13.44
C MET A 109 -1.46 -18.14 -13.42
N ALA A 110 -1.86 -18.95 -14.40
CA ALA A 110 -3.21 -19.54 -14.44
C ALA A 110 -3.44 -20.47 -13.23
N ALA A 111 -2.43 -21.27 -12.87
CA ALA A 111 -2.50 -22.14 -11.70
C ALA A 111 -2.62 -21.34 -10.38
N VAL A 112 -1.83 -20.28 -10.21
CA VAL A 112 -1.90 -19.38 -9.04
C VAL A 112 -3.26 -18.68 -8.95
N ALA A 113 -3.79 -18.21 -10.07
CA ALA A 113 -5.13 -17.58 -10.13
C ALA A 113 -6.29 -18.58 -9.97
N GLY A 114 -6.03 -19.89 -9.97
CA GLY A 114 -7.06 -20.93 -9.89
C GLY A 114 -7.98 -20.99 -11.12
N ILE A 115 -7.46 -20.65 -12.31
CA ILE A 115 -8.20 -20.64 -13.57
C ILE A 115 -7.50 -21.48 -14.65
N SER A 116 -8.20 -21.76 -15.76
CA SER A 116 -7.55 -22.40 -16.92
C SER A 116 -6.75 -21.39 -17.75
N LYS A 117 -5.70 -21.87 -18.41
CA LYS A 117 -4.93 -21.09 -19.40
C LYS A 117 -5.84 -20.47 -20.47
N VAL A 118 -6.84 -21.22 -20.95
CA VAL A 118 -7.85 -20.74 -21.90
C VAL A 118 -8.66 -19.57 -21.32
N THR A 119 -8.97 -19.61 -20.02
CA THR A 119 -9.67 -18.50 -19.36
C THR A 119 -8.76 -17.29 -19.28
N LEU A 120 -7.49 -17.45 -18.90
CA LEU A 120 -6.54 -16.34 -18.84
C LEU A 120 -6.43 -15.63 -20.20
N TYR A 121 -6.28 -16.39 -21.29
CA TYR A 121 -6.20 -15.81 -22.63
C TYR A 121 -7.48 -15.13 -23.14
N LYS A 122 -8.64 -15.42 -22.53
CA LYS A 122 -9.88 -14.67 -22.82
C LYS A 122 -9.85 -13.26 -22.23
N TYR A 123 -9.12 -13.04 -21.13
CA TYR A 123 -8.97 -11.73 -20.51
C TYR A 123 -7.78 -10.96 -21.08
N PHE A 124 -6.65 -11.66 -21.30
CA PHE A 124 -5.41 -11.05 -21.77
C PHE A 124 -4.87 -11.82 -22.96
N SER A 125 -4.79 -11.19 -24.12
CA SER A 125 -4.43 -11.88 -25.35
C SER A 125 -2.96 -12.33 -25.40
N SER A 126 -2.11 -11.78 -24.51
CA SER A 126 -0.67 -12.05 -24.46
C SER A 126 -0.11 -11.85 -23.05
N LYS A 127 1.09 -12.38 -22.81
CA LYS A 127 1.82 -12.18 -21.54
C LYS A 127 2.21 -10.71 -21.38
N GLU A 128 2.51 -10.06 -22.49
CA GLU A 128 2.86 -8.64 -22.62
C GLU A 128 1.68 -7.76 -22.19
N GLN A 129 0.48 -8.01 -22.71
CA GLN A 129 -0.73 -7.29 -22.28
C GLN A 129 -1.04 -7.52 -20.81
N LEU A 130 -0.90 -8.75 -20.32
CA LEU A 130 -1.09 -9.06 -18.91
C LEU A 130 -0.07 -8.30 -18.04
N PHE A 131 1.19 -8.24 -18.46
CA PHE A 131 2.21 -7.50 -17.73
C PHE A 131 1.91 -6.00 -17.71
N LEU A 132 1.59 -5.41 -18.85
CA LEU A 132 1.19 -4.00 -18.92
C LEU A 132 0.00 -3.70 -18.01
N ALA A 133 -1.00 -4.57 -17.96
CA ALA A 133 -2.15 -4.41 -17.08
C ALA A 133 -1.78 -4.46 -15.59
N VAL A 134 -0.86 -5.37 -15.20
CA VAL A 134 -0.31 -5.41 -13.83
C VAL A 134 0.40 -4.10 -13.48
N ILE A 135 1.25 -3.62 -14.39
CA ILE A 135 1.98 -2.37 -14.22
C ILE A 135 1.04 -1.18 -14.04
N LEU A 136 0.06 -1.03 -14.93
CA LEU A 136 -0.90 0.07 -14.86
C LEU A 136 -1.68 0.05 -13.55
N ARG A 137 -2.09 -1.14 -13.09
CA ARG A 137 -2.78 -1.30 -11.81
C ARG A 137 -1.91 -0.87 -10.61
N ASP A 138 -0.63 -1.24 -10.61
CA ASP A 138 0.29 -0.88 -9.53
C ASP A 138 0.56 0.63 -9.50
N ILE A 139 0.68 1.26 -10.67
CA ILE A 139 0.82 2.71 -10.76
C ILE A 139 -0.46 3.40 -10.27
N GLU A 140 -1.64 2.97 -10.72
CA GLU A 140 -2.92 3.55 -10.28
C GLU A 140 -3.16 3.39 -8.77
N ALA A 141 -2.66 2.33 -8.15
CA ALA A 141 -2.72 2.16 -6.70
C ALA A 141 -1.84 3.18 -5.97
N ALA A 142 -0.62 3.40 -6.45
CA ALA A 142 0.27 4.43 -5.90
C ALA A 142 -0.26 5.86 -6.14
N GLU A 143 -0.92 6.10 -7.28
CA GLU A 143 -1.55 7.38 -7.61
C GLU A 143 -2.68 7.73 -6.65
N ARG A 144 -3.61 6.80 -6.37
CA ARG A 144 -4.75 7.07 -5.46
C ARG A 144 -4.32 7.50 -4.06
N MET A 145 -3.20 6.96 -3.57
CA MET A 145 -2.65 7.37 -2.27
C MET A 145 -2.13 8.82 -2.28
N SER A 146 -1.73 9.34 -3.44
CA SER A 146 -1.20 10.70 -3.58
C SER A 146 -2.29 11.76 -3.67
N ASP A 147 -3.46 11.45 -4.24
CA ASP A 147 -4.55 12.43 -4.43
C ASP A 147 -5.11 12.94 -3.09
N ASP A 148 -5.25 12.08 -2.08
CA ASP A 148 -5.77 12.45 -0.75
C ASP A 148 -4.89 13.50 -0.04
N HIS A 149 -3.56 13.43 -0.20
CA HIS A 149 -2.63 14.38 0.42
C HIS A 149 -2.60 15.74 -0.27
N LEU A 150 -2.93 15.80 -1.57
CA LEU A 150 -2.97 17.05 -2.32
C LEU A 150 -4.18 17.90 -1.93
N ASP A 151 -5.31 17.25 -1.66
CA ASP A 151 -6.51 17.92 -1.14
C ASP A 151 -6.24 18.55 0.23
N ALA A 152 -5.47 17.88 1.09
CA ALA A 152 -5.04 18.43 2.37
C ALA A 152 -4.19 19.71 2.19
N LEU A 153 -3.19 19.66 1.30
CA LEU A 153 -2.30 20.79 1.01
C LEU A 153 -3.02 21.96 0.34
N ALA A 154 -4.09 21.72 -0.41
CA ALA A 154 -4.89 22.79 -1.01
C ALA A 154 -5.45 23.77 0.04
N THR A 155 -5.61 23.32 1.29
CA THR A 155 -6.12 24.12 2.41
C THR A 155 -5.06 24.44 3.47
N THR A 156 -3.78 24.12 3.22
CA THR A 156 -2.68 24.26 4.20
C THR A 156 -2.60 25.64 4.85
N THR A 157 -2.34 25.68 6.16
CA THR A 157 -1.96 26.89 6.90
C THR A 157 -0.50 26.88 7.35
N ASP A 158 0.17 25.73 7.22
CA ASP A 158 1.60 25.53 7.52
C ASP A 158 2.24 24.77 6.35
N LEU A 159 2.64 25.53 5.34
CA LEU A 159 3.19 24.97 4.10
C LEU A 159 4.44 24.12 4.34
N ASP A 160 5.32 24.53 5.26
CA ASP A 160 6.58 23.81 5.50
C ASP A 160 6.29 22.43 6.12
N ALA A 161 5.44 22.38 7.15
CA ALA A 161 5.07 21.12 7.78
C ALA A 161 4.35 20.17 6.81
N ASP A 162 3.35 20.66 6.08
CA ASP A 162 2.52 19.82 5.21
C ASP A 162 3.31 19.35 3.98
N LEU A 163 4.16 20.21 3.39
CA LEU A 163 4.97 19.82 2.24
C LEU A 163 6.05 18.80 2.62
N ARG A 164 6.61 18.87 3.85
CA ARG A 164 7.47 17.81 4.38
C ARG A 164 6.73 16.51 4.57
N GLY A 165 5.51 16.55 5.10
CA GLY A 165 4.65 15.36 5.23
C GLY A 165 4.48 14.63 3.90
N LEU A 166 4.03 15.37 2.87
CA LEU A 166 3.89 14.85 1.50
C LEU A 166 5.22 14.30 0.96
N ALA A 167 6.32 15.05 1.10
CA ALA A 167 7.61 14.65 0.56
C ALA A 167 8.12 13.34 1.16
N ARG A 168 7.96 13.17 2.48
CA ARG A 168 8.37 11.97 3.22
C ARG A 168 7.55 10.75 2.82
N GLU A 169 6.23 10.88 2.74
CA GLU A 169 5.39 9.78 2.28
C GLU A 169 5.74 9.39 0.85
N PHE A 170 5.86 10.38 -0.05
CA PHE A 170 6.18 10.15 -1.44
C PHE A 170 7.51 9.42 -1.62
N VAL A 171 8.59 9.87 -0.94
CA VAL A 171 9.89 9.21 -1.05
C VAL A 171 9.88 7.80 -0.47
N THR A 172 9.13 7.55 0.61
CA THR A 172 8.96 6.20 1.17
C THR A 172 8.25 5.29 0.17
N THR A 173 7.11 5.72 -0.39
CA THR A 173 6.34 4.91 -1.34
C THR A 173 7.13 4.59 -2.60
N VAL A 174 7.83 5.57 -3.19
CA VAL A 174 8.57 5.36 -4.44
C VAL A 174 9.85 4.53 -4.27
N THR A 175 10.35 4.41 -3.04
CA THR A 175 11.53 3.60 -2.70
C THR A 175 11.18 2.25 -2.05
N GLU A 176 9.89 1.90 -1.95
CA GLU A 176 9.49 0.57 -1.47
C GLU A 176 10.09 -0.55 -2.37
N PRO A 177 10.71 -1.60 -1.78
CA PRO A 177 11.46 -2.59 -2.54
C PRO A 177 10.66 -3.31 -3.62
N GLU A 178 9.36 -3.50 -3.40
CA GLU A 178 8.46 -4.16 -4.35
C GLU A 178 8.21 -3.29 -5.59
N LEU A 179 7.96 -2.00 -5.40
CA LEU A 179 7.78 -1.04 -6.49
C LEU A 179 9.07 -0.89 -7.30
N LEU A 180 10.23 -0.85 -6.63
CA LEU A 180 11.54 -0.82 -7.28
C LEU A 180 11.85 -2.11 -8.04
N ARG A 181 11.46 -3.27 -7.50
CA ARG A 181 11.59 -4.55 -8.21
C ARG A 181 10.75 -4.52 -9.49
N MET A 182 9.54 -3.97 -9.46
CA MET A 182 8.71 -3.82 -10.65
C MET A 182 9.36 -2.87 -11.68
N ARG A 183 9.86 -1.70 -11.24
CA ARG A 183 10.60 -0.76 -12.09
C ARG A 183 11.80 -1.40 -12.77
N ARG A 184 12.56 -2.24 -12.06
CA ARG A 184 13.70 -2.99 -12.64
C ARG A 184 13.27 -3.93 -13.75
N ILE A 185 12.14 -4.63 -13.59
CA ILE A 185 11.62 -5.51 -14.65
C ILE A 185 11.24 -4.67 -15.88
N VAL A 186 10.56 -3.54 -15.69
CA VAL A 186 10.22 -2.62 -16.79
C VAL A 186 11.47 -2.10 -17.50
N ALA A 187 12.48 -1.66 -16.75
CA ALA A 187 13.73 -1.16 -17.30
C ALA A 187 14.49 -2.25 -18.09
N ALA A 188 14.54 -3.48 -17.58
CA ALA A 188 15.20 -4.60 -18.25
C ALA A 188 14.53 -4.98 -19.58
N GLU A 189 13.22 -4.74 -19.70
CA GLU A 189 12.42 -5.11 -20.87
C GLU A 189 12.17 -3.92 -21.82
N ALA A 190 12.68 -2.72 -21.51
CA ALA A 190 12.38 -1.47 -22.23
C ALA A 190 12.86 -1.48 -23.69
N GLU A 191 14.00 -2.10 -23.99
CA GLU A 191 14.49 -2.23 -25.38
C GLU A 191 13.63 -3.17 -26.21
N ARG A 192 13.07 -4.21 -25.57
CA ARG A 192 12.25 -5.23 -26.22
C ARG A 192 10.80 -4.80 -26.38
N PHE A 193 10.29 -4.05 -25.41
CA PHE A 193 8.92 -3.55 -25.36
C PHE A 193 8.90 -2.04 -25.03
N PRO A 194 9.24 -1.17 -25.98
CA PRO A 194 9.30 0.28 -25.74
C PRO A 194 7.98 0.89 -25.26
N GLU A 195 6.84 0.31 -25.65
CA GLU A 195 5.50 0.70 -25.20
C GLU A 195 5.32 0.56 -23.69
N LEU A 196 5.97 -0.42 -23.08
CA LEU A 196 5.91 -0.64 -21.63
C LEU A 196 6.64 0.50 -20.90
N ALA A 197 7.84 0.84 -21.36
CA ALA A 197 8.62 1.94 -20.78
C ALA A 197 7.91 3.29 -20.95
N ARG A 198 7.27 3.53 -22.11
CA ARG A 198 6.46 4.73 -22.35
C ARG A 198 5.24 4.79 -21.43
N ALA A 199 4.48 3.71 -21.32
CA ALA A 199 3.31 3.66 -20.44
C ALA A 199 3.71 3.88 -18.97
N TRP A 200 4.83 3.31 -18.53
CA TRP A 200 5.39 3.56 -17.21
C TRP A 200 5.78 5.04 -17.04
N ASP A 201 6.51 5.63 -17.99
CA ASP A 201 6.96 7.02 -17.91
C ASP A 201 5.80 8.03 -17.88
N GLU A 202 4.79 7.82 -18.75
CA GLU A 202 3.59 8.66 -18.83
C GLU A 202 2.78 8.62 -17.52
N ARG A 203 2.61 7.42 -16.95
CA ARG A 203 1.78 7.23 -15.74
C ARG A 203 2.53 7.50 -14.45
N ALA A 204 3.83 7.25 -14.37
CA ALA A 204 4.60 7.50 -13.16
C ALA A 204 5.19 8.92 -13.15
N ARG A 205 6.05 9.26 -14.12
CA ARG A 205 6.82 10.51 -14.09
C ARG A 205 5.98 11.69 -14.56
N VAL A 206 5.39 11.61 -15.75
CA VAL A 206 4.66 12.75 -16.36
C VAL A 206 3.44 13.11 -15.52
N ARG A 207 2.66 12.11 -15.10
CA ARG A 207 1.51 12.32 -14.20
C ARG A 207 1.94 12.94 -12.86
N GLY A 208 2.96 12.39 -12.20
CA GLY A 208 3.47 12.93 -10.93
C GLY A 208 3.88 14.40 -11.05
N GLN A 209 4.56 14.76 -12.15
CA GLN A 209 4.93 16.15 -12.44
C GLN A 209 3.71 17.05 -12.67
N GLN A 210 2.72 16.60 -13.44
CA GLN A 210 1.48 17.36 -13.68
C GLN A 210 0.70 17.60 -12.39
N THR A 211 0.65 16.59 -11.53
CA THR A 211 -0.02 16.65 -10.25
C THR A 211 0.65 17.62 -9.29
N LEU A 212 1.97 17.57 -9.13
CA LEU A 212 2.71 18.56 -8.34
C LEU A 212 2.64 19.97 -8.93
N THR A 213 2.62 20.10 -10.26
CA THR A 213 2.46 21.40 -10.93
C THR A 213 1.14 22.05 -10.52
N ARG A 214 0.02 21.30 -10.59
CA ARG A 214 -1.31 21.80 -10.18
C ARG A 214 -1.33 22.21 -8.71
N LEU A 215 -0.70 21.43 -7.83
CA LEU A 215 -0.56 21.79 -6.43
C LEU A 215 0.20 23.10 -6.25
N PHE A 216 1.37 23.22 -6.88
CA PHE A 216 2.23 24.40 -6.74
C PHE A 216 1.56 25.64 -7.34
N GLU A 217 0.79 25.51 -8.42
CA GLU A 217 -0.06 26.57 -8.95
C GLU A 217 -1.14 27.01 -7.95
N ALA A 218 -1.82 26.07 -7.28
CA ALA A 218 -2.80 26.40 -6.25
C ALA A 218 -2.16 27.12 -5.05
N LEU A 219 -0.97 26.69 -4.61
CA LEU A 219 -0.21 27.36 -3.57
C LEU A 219 0.25 28.77 -4.01
N ALA A 220 0.66 28.93 -5.26
CA ALA A 220 1.05 30.23 -5.83
C ALA A 220 -0.14 31.21 -5.88
N GLN A 221 -1.33 30.75 -6.27
CA GLN A 221 -2.56 31.57 -6.24
C GLN A 221 -2.90 32.07 -4.83
N ARG A 222 -2.52 31.29 -3.80
CA ARG A 222 -2.69 31.65 -2.39
C ARG A 222 -1.56 32.52 -1.85
N GLY A 223 -0.54 32.82 -2.66
CA GLY A 223 0.61 33.66 -2.29
C GLY A 223 1.69 32.92 -1.51
N TRP A 224 1.65 31.59 -1.45
CA TRP A 224 2.65 30.77 -0.76
C TRP A 224 3.92 30.56 -1.59
N LEU A 225 3.79 30.47 -2.91
CA LEU A 225 4.88 30.26 -3.87
C LEU A 225 4.85 31.34 -4.96
N ALA A 226 5.97 31.57 -5.65
CA ALA A 226 5.99 32.39 -6.87
C ALA A 226 7.08 31.92 -7.85
N GLY A 227 6.87 32.17 -9.16
CA GLY A 227 7.76 31.73 -10.24
C GLY A 227 7.06 30.82 -11.24
N ASP A 228 7.83 30.08 -12.05
CA ASP A 228 7.29 29.04 -12.95
C ASP A 228 7.04 27.75 -12.15
N MET A 229 5.77 27.45 -11.86
CA MET A 229 5.39 26.30 -11.01
C MET A 229 5.60 24.95 -11.69
N ARG A 230 5.64 24.90 -13.02
CA ARG A 230 5.98 23.69 -13.77
C ARG A 230 7.45 23.35 -13.58
N VAL A 231 8.32 24.37 -13.66
CA VAL A 231 9.76 24.20 -13.40
C VAL A 231 10.00 23.87 -11.93
N ALA A 232 9.32 24.55 -11.00
CA ALA A 232 9.44 24.27 -9.57
C ALA A 232 9.04 22.82 -9.23
N ALA A 233 7.92 22.33 -9.78
CA ALA A 233 7.47 20.95 -9.57
C ALA A 233 8.46 19.92 -10.14
N GLU A 234 9.01 20.18 -11.33
CA GLU A 234 10.03 19.32 -11.94
C GLU A 234 11.30 19.26 -11.09
N GLN A 235 11.82 20.42 -10.68
CA GLN A 235 12.99 20.50 -9.81
C GLN A 235 12.76 19.81 -8.47
N PHE A 236 11.58 19.99 -7.87
CA PHE A 236 11.24 19.35 -6.62
C PHE A 236 11.24 17.82 -6.74
N LEU A 237 10.67 17.26 -7.82
CA LEU A 237 10.73 15.82 -8.08
C LEU A 237 12.16 15.30 -8.22
N TRP A 238 13.02 16.01 -8.94
CA TRP A 238 14.42 15.63 -9.09
C TRP A 238 15.18 15.68 -7.78
N LEU A 239 14.94 16.71 -6.95
CA LEU A 239 15.53 16.82 -5.62
C LEU A 239 15.04 15.73 -4.68
N LEU A 240 13.76 15.38 -4.75
CA LEU A 240 13.12 14.42 -3.85
C LEU A 240 13.46 12.96 -4.20
N LEU A 241 13.53 12.63 -5.49
CA LEU A 241 13.82 11.28 -5.95
C LEU A 241 15.33 11.03 -6.05
N GLY A 242 16.12 12.05 -6.39
CA GLY A 242 17.54 12.02 -6.70
C GLY A 242 18.32 10.79 -6.24
N ALA A 243 19.10 10.93 -5.17
CA ALA A 243 20.01 9.88 -4.71
C ALA A 243 19.30 8.62 -4.17
N PRO A 244 18.29 8.70 -3.30
CA PRO A 244 17.66 7.51 -2.73
C PRO A 244 17.08 6.60 -3.80
N PHE A 245 16.32 7.15 -4.75
CA PHE A 245 15.73 6.36 -5.81
C PHE A 245 16.79 5.67 -6.68
N ASN A 246 17.83 6.40 -7.11
CA ASN A 246 18.88 5.83 -7.96
C ASN A 246 19.64 4.72 -7.25
N VAL A 247 20.05 4.93 -5.99
CA VAL A 247 20.75 3.91 -5.19
C VAL A 247 19.87 2.67 -5.06
N ALA A 248 18.60 2.83 -4.68
CA ALA A 248 17.68 1.72 -4.47
C ALA A 248 17.38 0.91 -5.76
N LEU A 249 17.33 1.61 -6.90
CA LEU A 249 17.05 1.00 -8.19
C LEU A 249 18.21 0.08 -8.62
N PHE A 250 19.44 0.56 -8.48
CA PHE A 250 20.64 -0.15 -8.95
C PHE A 250 21.29 -1.07 -7.90
N ASP A 251 21.02 -0.89 -6.61
CA ASP A 251 21.45 -1.78 -5.53
C ASP A 251 20.26 -2.51 -4.90
N PRO A 252 19.82 -3.67 -5.47
CA PRO A 252 18.74 -4.46 -4.89
C PRO A 252 19.09 -5.07 -3.52
N ALA A 253 20.37 -5.15 -3.14
CA ALA A 253 20.81 -5.76 -1.89
C ALA A 253 20.71 -4.79 -0.70
N ARG A 254 20.69 -3.47 -0.96
CA ARG A 254 20.47 -2.44 0.07
C ARG A 254 19.21 -2.71 0.92
N GLY A 255 18.13 -3.15 0.28
CA GLY A 255 16.83 -3.27 0.92
C GLY A 255 16.15 -1.92 1.15
N ARG A 256 15.23 -1.86 2.12
CA ARG A 256 14.51 -0.64 2.49
C ARG A 256 15.44 0.34 3.19
N PHE A 257 15.28 1.63 2.93
CA PHE A 257 16.02 2.68 3.63
C PHE A 257 15.55 2.79 5.08
N ASP A 258 16.44 3.29 5.93
CA ASP A 258 16.03 3.81 7.22
C ASP A 258 15.16 5.06 7.03
N ASP A 259 14.08 5.14 7.80
CA ASP A 259 13.08 6.22 7.66
C ASP A 259 13.72 7.59 8.00
N ASP A 260 14.65 7.68 8.96
CA ASP A 260 15.29 8.94 9.32
C ASP A 260 16.22 9.44 8.20
N GLU A 261 16.95 8.54 7.54
CA GLU A 261 17.78 8.88 6.36
C GLU A 261 16.92 9.43 5.22
N LEU A 262 15.80 8.76 4.91
CA LEU A 262 14.86 9.21 3.87
C LEU A 262 14.21 10.55 4.22
N TYR A 263 13.77 10.72 5.46
CA TYR A 263 13.10 11.94 5.89
C TYR A 263 14.06 13.12 5.92
N ALA A 264 15.32 12.91 6.31
CA ALA A 264 16.35 13.94 6.21
C ALA A 264 16.58 14.39 4.76
N HIS A 265 16.55 13.45 3.80
CA HIS A 265 16.65 13.77 2.37
C HIS A 265 15.43 14.54 1.87
N ALA A 266 14.22 14.07 2.17
CA ALA A 266 12.97 14.73 1.78
C ALA A 266 12.89 16.16 2.36
N ASP A 267 13.23 16.33 3.64
CA ASP A 267 13.24 17.64 4.28
C ASP A 267 14.28 18.58 3.65
N ALA A 268 15.42 18.07 3.19
CA ALA A 268 16.40 18.87 2.47
C ALA A 268 15.88 19.34 1.10
N ALA A 269 15.16 18.49 0.38
CA ALA A 269 14.49 18.87 -0.86
C ALA A 269 13.43 19.96 -0.62
N VAL A 270 12.63 19.83 0.45
CA VAL A 270 11.62 20.84 0.83
C VAL A 270 12.27 22.17 1.22
N ARG A 271 13.31 22.16 2.05
CA ARG A 271 14.04 23.39 2.39
C ARG A 271 14.58 24.08 1.14
N THR A 272 15.10 23.32 0.19
CA THR A 272 15.65 23.86 -1.06
C THR A 272 14.57 24.49 -1.93
N ILE A 273 13.42 23.81 -2.11
CA ILE A 273 12.34 24.33 -2.96
C ILE A 273 11.67 25.55 -2.33
N LEU A 274 11.47 25.56 -1.01
CA LEU A 274 10.89 26.70 -0.30
C LEU A 274 11.85 27.89 -0.24
N ALA A 275 13.16 27.66 -0.17
CA ALA A 275 14.14 28.74 -0.28
C ALA A 275 14.13 29.40 -1.67
N ALA A 276 13.93 28.62 -2.72
CA ALA A 276 13.92 29.11 -4.10
C ALA A 276 12.60 29.77 -4.52
N TYR A 277 11.46 29.20 -4.13
CA TYR A 277 10.13 29.59 -4.63
C TYR A 277 9.18 30.11 -3.55
N GLY A 278 9.51 29.90 -2.27
CA GLY A 278 8.66 30.26 -1.14
C GLY A 278 8.47 31.76 -0.97
N ARG A 279 7.30 32.12 -0.47
CA ARG A 279 6.91 33.49 -0.10
C ARG A 279 6.36 33.50 1.32
N HIS A 280 6.39 34.66 1.95
CA HIS A 280 5.60 34.86 3.17
C HIS A 280 4.14 34.68 2.77
N GLY A 281 3.53 33.58 3.23
CA GLY A 281 2.16 33.20 2.90
C GLY A 281 1.14 34.32 3.16
N PRO A 282 -0.14 34.08 2.85
CA PRO A 282 -1.17 35.08 3.03
C PRO A 282 -1.13 35.60 4.48
N ARG A 283 -0.89 36.91 4.66
CA ARG A 283 -0.86 37.54 5.99
C ARG A 283 -2.13 37.15 6.73
N GLN A 284 -2.01 36.39 7.83
CA GLN A 284 -3.14 36.16 8.73
C GLN A 284 -3.70 37.52 9.13
N LYS A 285 -4.94 37.82 8.74
CA LYS A 285 -5.63 39.00 9.26
C LYS A 285 -5.63 38.88 10.79
N PRO A 286 -5.20 39.90 11.54
CA PRO A 286 -5.24 39.84 13.00
C PRO A 286 -6.68 39.54 13.42
N SER A 287 -6.84 38.55 14.31
CA SER A 287 -8.15 38.23 14.89
C SER A 287 -8.70 39.51 15.49
N ARG A 288 -9.79 40.03 14.93
CA ARG A 288 -10.53 41.13 15.54
C ARG A 288 -11.05 40.61 16.88
N GLY A 289 -10.39 41.07 17.95
CA GLY A 289 -10.90 40.95 19.32
C GLY A 289 -12.13 41.82 19.53
#